data_AF-A0A536AS35-F1
#
_entry.id   AF-A0A536AS35-F1
#
_cell.length_a   1.000
_cell.length_b   1.000
_cell.length_c   1.000
_cell.angle_alpha   90.00
_cell.angle_beta   90.00
_cell.angle_gamma   90.00
#
_symmetry.space_group_name_H-M   'P 1'
#
loop_
_entity.id
_entity.type
_entity.pdbx_description
1 polymer ?
#
loop_
_entity_poly.entity_id
_entity_poly.type
_entity_poly.pdbx_seq_one_letter_code
_entity_poly.pdbx_strand_id
1 'polypeptide(L)'
;MRDGRERRSPATPAGAPDRVLLGTFAKDHERRYAHVPFDVPAGLHQLHVRYAYNDQIDSDPLITGGNTLDIGLFDERGIAESSPGFRGWSGSEKMEVT
;
A
#
# COMPACT_ATOMS: atom_id res chain seq x y z
N MET A 1 -27.47 -25.69 30.18
CA MET A 1 -28.12 -25.16 28.96
C MET A 1 -27.98 -23.63 29.03
N ARG A 2 -27.16 -22.89 28.28
CA ARG A 2 -26.20 -23.14 27.19
C ARG A 2 -24.97 -22.25 27.48
N ASP A 3 -23.77 -22.80 27.39
CA ASP A 3 -22.49 -22.07 27.45
C ASP A 3 -22.25 -21.41 26.08
N GLY A 4 -22.51 -20.11 25.97
CA GLY A 4 -22.30 -19.31 24.78
C GLY A 4 -20.88 -18.77 24.71
N ARG A 5 -19.87 -19.65 24.67
CA ARG A 5 -18.51 -19.23 24.34
C ARG A 5 -18.44 -18.88 22.86
N GLU A 6 -18.59 -17.59 22.57
CA GLU A 6 -18.13 -17.00 21.31
C GLU A 6 -16.69 -17.46 21.08
N ARG A 7 -16.47 -18.19 20.00
CA ARG A 7 -15.13 -18.49 19.52
C ARG A 7 -14.55 -17.16 19.05
N ARG A 8 -13.71 -16.53 19.85
CA ARG A 8 -12.78 -15.53 19.31
C ARG A 8 -11.93 -16.25 18.27
N SER A 9 -12.06 -15.82 17.01
CA SER A 9 -11.12 -16.21 15.97
C SER A 9 -9.70 -15.93 16.46
N PRO A 10 -8.73 -16.83 16.21
CA PRO A 10 -7.35 -16.59 16.61
C PRO A 10 -6.87 -15.30 15.95
N ALA A 11 -6.33 -14.37 16.75
CA ALA A 11 -5.71 -13.17 16.23
C ALA A 11 -4.56 -13.57 15.30
N THR A 12 -4.53 -12.97 14.10
CA THR A 12 -3.41 -13.02 13.18
C THR A 12 -2.13 -12.69 13.96
N PRO A 13 -1.04 -13.48 13.84
CA PRO A 13 0.20 -13.16 14.53
C PRO A 13 0.63 -11.74 14.17
N ALA A 14 0.96 -10.94 15.20
CA ALA A 14 1.39 -9.56 15.05
C ALA A 14 2.57 -9.50 14.06
N GLY A 15 2.32 -8.92 12.89
CA GLY A 15 3.34 -8.73 11.84
C GLY A 15 3.02 -9.35 10.48
N ALA A 16 2.03 -10.25 10.37
CA ALA A 16 1.59 -10.73 9.06
C ALA A 16 0.64 -9.71 8.41
N PRO A 17 0.84 -9.34 7.13
CA PRO A 17 -0.03 -8.41 6.44
C PRO A 17 -1.42 -9.02 6.21
N ASP A 18 -2.48 -8.23 6.39
CA ASP A 18 -3.85 -8.66 6.10
C ASP A 18 -4.06 -8.95 4.60
N ARG A 19 -3.32 -8.23 3.74
CA ARG A 19 -3.33 -8.37 2.28
C ARG A 19 -1.92 -8.22 1.72
N VAL A 20 -1.61 -9.04 0.72
CA VAL A 20 -0.37 -8.96 -0.05
C VAL A 20 -0.74 -8.81 -1.53
N LEU A 21 -0.19 -7.78 -2.15
CA LEU A 21 -0.36 -7.51 -3.58
C LEU A 21 1.01 -7.72 -4.24
N LEU A 22 1.03 -8.52 -5.30
CA LEU A 22 2.23 -8.83 -6.07
C LEU A 22 2.00 -8.40 -7.52
N GLY A 23 3.05 -7.91 -8.17
CA GLY A 23 2.99 -7.46 -9.54
C GLY A 23 4.36 -7.13 -10.09
N THR A 24 4.39 -6.67 -11.33
CA THR A 24 5.61 -6.29 -12.04
C THR A 24 5.34 -5.04 -12.86
N PHE A 25 6.28 -4.10 -12.83
CA PHE A 25 6.30 -2.95 -13.74
C PHE A 25 7.34 -3.18 -14.82
N ALA A 26 6.96 -2.93 -16.07
CA ALA A 26 7.88 -2.95 -17.20
C ALA A 26 8.36 -1.53 -17.52
N LYS A 27 9.39 -1.40 -18.35
CA LYS A 27 10.04 -0.12 -18.67
C LYS A 27 9.09 0.95 -19.20
N ASP A 28 8.05 0.55 -19.92
CA ASP A 28 7.01 1.43 -20.44
C ASP A 28 6.07 2.01 -19.36
N HIS A 29 6.14 1.50 -18.12
CA HIS A 29 5.43 2.04 -16.96
C HIS A 29 6.21 3.15 -16.24
N GLU A 30 7.47 3.39 -16.61
CA GLU A 30 8.26 4.47 -16.03
C GLU A 30 7.54 5.81 -16.13
N ARG A 31 7.54 6.58 -15.03
CA ARG A 31 6.92 7.91 -14.92
C ARG A 31 5.42 7.92 -15.21
N ARG A 32 4.73 6.81 -14.92
CA ARG A 32 3.28 6.68 -15.00
C ARG A 32 2.73 6.20 -13.67
N TYR A 33 1.45 6.50 -13.42
CA TYR A 33 0.73 5.97 -12.28
C TYR A 33 -0.02 4.70 -12.67
N ALA A 34 0.02 3.71 -11.79
CA ALA A 34 -0.82 2.52 -11.86
C ALA A 34 -1.71 2.47 -10.62
N HIS A 35 -3.00 2.22 -10.80
CA HIS A 35 -3.93 2.05 -9.71
C HIS A 35 -4.02 0.57 -9.35
N VAL A 36 -3.78 0.27 -8.07
CA VAL A 36 -3.88 -1.10 -7.53
C VAL A 36 -5.01 -1.13 -6.51
N PRO A 37 -6.22 -1.59 -6.87
CA PRO A 37 -7.35 -1.62 -5.96
C PRO A 37 -7.22 -2.76 -4.94
N PHE A 38 -7.72 -2.51 -3.72
CA PHE A 38 -7.88 -3.53 -2.69
C PHE A 38 -9.06 -3.17 -1.79
N ASP A 39 -9.69 -4.17 -1.19
CA ASP A 39 -10.82 -3.98 -0.28
C ASP A 39 -10.35 -3.74 1.15
N VAL A 40 -10.94 -2.73 1.80
CA VAL A 40 -10.77 -2.44 3.22
C VAL A 40 -12.04 -2.86 3.97
N PRO A 41 -11.97 -3.83 4.91
CA PRO A 41 -13.11 -4.18 5.74
C PRO A 41 -13.70 -2.99 6.49
N ALA A 42 -15.03 -2.99 6.66
CA ALA A 42 -15.73 -1.94 7.38
C ALA A 42 -15.22 -1.82 8.83
N GLY A 43 -15.13 -0.58 9.32
CA GLY A 43 -14.70 -0.24 10.69
C GLY A 43 -13.19 -0.07 10.87
N LEU A 44 -12.38 -0.32 9.82
CA LEU A 44 -10.96 0.02 9.83
C LEU A 44 -10.75 1.49 9.49
N HIS A 45 -9.80 2.13 10.18
CA HIS A 45 -9.51 3.55 10.06
C HIS A 45 -8.02 3.86 9.87
N GLN A 46 -7.18 2.82 9.84
CA GLN A 46 -5.75 2.94 9.67
C GLN A 46 -5.27 1.83 8.75
N LEU A 47 -4.38 2.18 7.82
CA LEU A 47 -3.66 1.22 6.99
C LEU A 47 -2.20 1.22 7.44
N HIS A 48 -1.56 0.07 7.32
CA HIS A 48 -0.12 -0.02 7.45
C HIS A 48 0.43 -0.62 6.16
N VAL A 49 1.12 0.20 5.38
CA VAL A 49 1.58 -0.17 4.04
C VAL A 49 3.07 -0.39 4.10
N ARG A 50 3.50 -1.58 3.67
CA ARG A 50 4.89 -1.96 3.49
C ARG A 50 5.07 -2.45 2.07
N TYR A 51 6.17 -2.07 1.44
CA TYR A 51 6.46 -2.46 0.06
C TYR A 51 7.95 -2.68 -0.14
N ALA A 52 8.26 -3.49 -1.15
CA ALA A 52 9.60 -3.79 -1.58
C ALA A 52 9.59 -4.01 -3.10
N TYR A 53 10.70 -3.66 -3.75
CA TYR A 53 10.90 -3.82 -5.18
C TYR A 53 12.39 -4.00 -5.46
N ASN A 54 12.71 -4.54 -6.63
CA ASN A 54 14.07 -4.85 -7.03
C ASN A 54 14.86 -3.60 -7.46
N ASP A 55 16.19 -3.71 -7.43
CA ASP A 55 17.12 -2.70 -7.92
C ASP A 55 16.86 -1.28 -7.37
N GLN A 56 16.41 -1.22 -6.11
CA GLN A 56 16.11 0.03 -5.43
C GLN A 56 17.34 0.94 -5.34
N ILE A 57 17.14 2.21 -5.65
CA ILE A 57 18.11 3.29 -5.45
C ILE A 57 17.50 4.41 -4.61
N ASP A 58 18.34 5.32 -4.15
CA ASP A 58 17.94 6.56 -3.50
C ASP A 58 17.21 7.50 -4.50
N SER A 59 16.40 8.42 -3.97
CA SER A 59 15.68 9.45 -4.75
C SER A 59 16.58 10.60 -5.25
N ASP A 60 17.86 10.64 -4.88
CA ASP A 60 18.80 11.64 -5.42
C ASP A 60 18.80 11.62 -6.96
N PRO A 61 18.47 12.74 -7.63
CA PRO A 61 18.38 12.81 -9.09
C PRO A 61 19.72 12.57 -9.82
N LEU A 62 20.86 12.58 -9.11
CA LEU A 62 22.17 12.23 -9.66
C LEU A 62 22.43 10.71 -9.68
N ILE A 63 21.65 9.93 -8.93
CA ILE A 63 21.73 8.47 -8.90
C ILE A 63 20.84 7.90 -10.01
N THR A 64 21.40 6.98 -10.80
CA THR A 64 20.72 6.40 -11.97
C THR A 64 20.98 4.89 -12.06
N GLY A 65 20.21 4.20 -12.90
CA GLY A 65 20.42 2.77 -13.19
C GLY A 65 19.67 1.80 -12.27
N GLY A 66 18.79 2.31 -11.40
CA GLY A 66 17.89 1.50 -10.59
C GLY A 66 16.48 2.07 -10.57
N ASN A 67 15.67 1.59 -9.63
CA ASN A 67 14.27 1.91 -9.49
C ASN A 67 14.02 2.80 -8.28
N THR A 68 13.04 3.69 -8.42
CA THR A 68 12.36 4.39 -7.33
C THR A 68 10.86 4.17 -7.50
N LEU A 69 10.14 4.06 -6.38
CA LEU A 69 8.69 3.89 -6.38
C LEU A 69 8.04 4.80 -5.34
N ASP A 70 7.15 5.67 -5.81
CA ASP A 70 6.31 6.50 -4.95
C ASP A 70 4.90 5.92 -4.89
N ILE A 71 4.24 6.06 -3.74
CA ILE A 71 2.90 5.52 -3.50
C ILE A 71 1.96 6.64 -3.12
N GLY A 72 0.83 6.70 -3.82
CA GLY A 72 -0.31 7.56 -3.50
C GLY A 72 -1.48 6.73 -3.04
N LEU A 73 -2.23 7.23 -2.05
CA LEU A 73 -3.41 6.55 -1.54
C LEU A 73 -4.68 7.36 -1.84
N PHE A 74 -5.71 6.64 -2.29
CA PHE A 74 -7.06 7.17 -2.46
C PHE A 74 -8.04 6.29 -1.67
N ASP A 75 -9.09 6.88 -1.12
CA ASP A 75 -10.23 6.13 -0.57
C ASP A 75 -11.42 6.09 -1.55
N GLU A 76 -12.52 5.49 -1.09
CA GLU A 76 -13.76 5.29 -1.85
C GLU A 76 -14.39 6.58 -2.41
N ARG A 77 -13.96 7.77 -1.96
CA ARG A 77 -14.42 9.06 -2.50
C ARG A 77 -13.84 9.37 -3.90
N GLY A 78 -12.98 8.51 -4.43
CA GLY A 78 -12.62 8.47 -5.85
C GLY A 78 -11.13 8.72 -6.14
N ILE A 79 -10.69 8.36 -7.34
CA ILE A 79 -9.27 8.40 -7.77
C ILE A 79 -8.96 9.46 -8.84
N ALA A 80 -9.94 10.29 -9.21
CA ALA A 80 -9.74 11.34 -10.20
C ALA A 80 -8.70 12.37 -9.73
N GLU A 81 -8.12 13.11 -10.67
CA GLU A 81 -7.28 14.26 -10.34
C GLU A 81 -8.05 15.23 -9.44
N SER A 82 -7.39 15.74 -8.40
CA SER A 82 -8.00 16.60 -7.36
C SER A 82 -9.17 15.97 -6.60
N SER A 83 -9.33 14.65 -6.65
CA SER A 83 -10.41 13.96 -5.94
C SER A 83 -10.35 14.23 -4.42
N PRO A 84 -11.51 14.41 -3.76
CA PRO A 84 -11.57 14.41 -2.30
C PRO A 84 -11.10 13.08 -1.69
N GLY A 85 -10.99 12.03 -2.51
CA GLY A 85 -10.43 10.71 -2.20
C GLY A 85 -8.96 10.68 -1.84
N PHE A 86 -8.17 11.69 -2.22
CA PHE A 86 -6.71 11.66 -2.06
C PHE A 86 -6.26 11.78 -0.58
N ARG A 87 -5.41 10.86 -0.12
CA ARG A 87 -4.95 10.76 1.28
C ARG A 87 -3.49 11.12 1.50
N GLY A 88 -2.73 11.35 0.43
CA GLY A 88 -1.32 11.74 0.52
C GLY A 88 -0.39 10.87 -0.33
N TRP A 89 0.87 11.27 -0.35
CA TRP A 89 1.98 10.60 -1.03
C TRP A 89 3.01 10.11 -0.02
N SER A 90 3.59 8.95 -0.30
CA SER A 90 4.87 8.50 0.26
C SER A 90 5.89 8.43 -0.87
N GLY A 91 7.07 9.01 -0.63
CA GLY A 91 8.19 8.89 -1.55
C GLY A 91 8.96 7.58 -1.37
N SER A 92 9.79 7.26 -2.35
CA SER A 92 10.64 6.06 -2.38
C SER A 92 11.74 5.98 -1.31
N GLU A 93 11.88 6.99 -0.46
CA GLU A 93 12.77 6.96 0.72
C GLU A 93 12.18 6.13 1.87
N LYS A 94 10.85 5.94 1.91
CA LYS A 94 10.16 5.34 3.05
C LYS A 94 9.38 4.09 2.64
N MET A 95 9.90 2.92 2.98
CA MET A 95 9.33 1.61 2.62
C MET A 95 8.14 1.16 3.47
N GLU A 96 7.78 1.96 4.49
CA GLU A 96 6.75 1.63 5.47
C GLU A 96 6.02 2.90 5.94
N VAL A 97 4.70 2.96 5.77
CA VAL A 97 3.87 4.11 6.15
C VAL A 97 2.56 3.69 6.81
N THR A 98 2.06 4.58 7.67
CA THR A 98 0.80 4.46 8.40
C THR A 98 -0.04 5.69 8.16
#